data_AF-A0A163VWA2-F1
#
_entry.id   AF-A0A163VWA2-F1
#
_cell.length_a   1.000
_cell.length_b   1.000
_cell.length_c   1.000
_cell.angle_alpha   90.00
_cell.angle_beta   90.00
_cell.angle_gamma   90.00
#
_symmetry.space_group_name_H-M   'P 1'
#
loop_
_entity.id
_entity.type
_entity.pdbx_description
1 polymer ?
#
loop_
_entity_poly.entity_id
_entity_poly.type
_entity_poly.pdbx_seq_one_letter_code
_entity_poly.pdbx_strand_id
1 'polypeptide(L)' 'MKYTIYLIITSMVLYGFYKVYFISHGVSIDNYTSYLKDPIFYVALAISLIVDFFVLYSVSKTKNGI' A
#
# COMPACT_ATOMS: atom_id res chain seq x y z
N MET A 1 2.01 21.34 -2.61
CA MET A 1 1.90 20.70 -1.28
C MET A 1 0.87 19.55 -1.21
N LYS A 2 -0.30 19.62 -1.86
CA LYS A 2 -1.29 18.50 -1.82
C LYS A 2 -0.71 17.16 -2.32
N TYR A 3 0.00 17.17 -3.45
CA TYR A 3 0.65 15.99 -4.01
C TYR A 3 1.73 15.38 -3.12
N THR A 4 2.49 16.20 -2.39
CA THR A 4 3.51 15.74 -1.43
C THR A 4 2.88 14.93 -0.31
N ILE A 5 1.72 15.37 0.20
CA ILE A 5 1.00 14.66 1.27
C ILE A 5 0.47 13.32 0.75
N TYR A 6 -0.08 13.28 -0.47
CA TYR A 6 -0.51 12.03 -1.08
C TYR A 6 0.64 11.05 -1.25
N LEU A 7 1.80 11.52 -1.70
CA LEU A 7 3.00 10.69 -1.87
C LEU A 7 3.46 10.10 -0.53
N ILE A 8 3.43 10.88 0.55
CA ILE A 8 3.76 10.40 1.91
C ILE A 8 2.78 9.31 2.34
N ILE A 9 1.47 9.55 2.19
CA ILE A 9 0.43 8.58 2.56
C ILE A 9 0.60 7.27 1.80
N THR A 10 0.70 7.33 0.47
CA THR A 10 0.87 6.14 -0.37
C THR A 10 2.15 5.40 -0.03
N SER A 11 3.25 6.11 0.26
CA SER A 11 4.50 5.49 0.71
C SER A 11 4.33 4.74 2.04
N MET A 12 3.57 5.29 2.99
CA MET A 12 3.30 4.63 4.27
C MET A 12 2.45 3.37 4.09
N VAL A 13 1.44 3.40 3.21
CA VAL A 13 0.59 2.24 2.93
C VAL A 13 1.38 1.13 2.22
N LEU A 14 2.19 1.48 1.21
CA LEU A 14 3.07 0.53 0.53
C LEU A 14 4.15 -0.04 1.45
N TYR A 15 4.65 0.75 2.40
CA TYR A 15 5.56 0.24 3.43
C TYR A 15 4.85 -0.74 4.39
N GLY A 16 3.58 -0.47 4.73
CA GLY A 16 2.74 -1.42 5.47
C GLY A 16 2.57 -2.75 4.73
N PHE A 17 2.24 -2.68 3.44
CA PHE A 17 2.22 -3.85 2.54
C PHE A 17 3.54 -4.62 2.59
N TYR A 18 4.66 -3.89 2.45
CA TYR A 18 5.99 -4.50 2.47
C TYR A 18 6.23 -5.30 3.76
N LYS A 19 5.90 -4.73 4.92
CA LYS A 19 6.03 -5.43 6.21
C LYS A 19 5.13 -6.66 6.29
N VAL A 20 3.85 -6.51 5.93
CA VAL A 20 2.85 -7.58 6.08
C VAL A 20 3.15 -8.76 5.15
N TYR A 21 3.57 -8.49 3.92
CA TYR A 21 3.85 -9.57 2.97
C TYR A 21 5.29 -10.06 3.09
N PHE A 22 6.28 -9.23 2.74
CA PHE A 22 7.66 -9.67 2.58
C PHE A 22 8.33 -10.01 3.93
N ILE A 23 8.16 -9.18 4.96
CA ILE A 23 8.80 -9.46 6.25
C ILE A 23 8.13 -10.64 6.95
N SER A 24 6.79 -10.68 7.03
CA SER A 24 6.09 -11.77 7.72
C SER A 24 6.24 -13.13 7.05
N HIS A 25 6.36 -13.17 5.71
CA HIS A 25 6.53 -14.43 4.97
C HIS A 25 8.01 -14.78 4.73
N GLY A 26 8.95 -13.92 5.14
CA GLY A 26 10.39 -14.13 4.92
C GLY A 26 10.79 -14.17 3.44
N VAL A 27 9.99 -13.54 2.58
CA VAL A 27 10.23 -13.51 1.12
C VAL A 27 11.06 -12.28 0.78
N SER A 28 12.15 -12.47 0.03
CA SER A 28 12.93 -11.34 -0.50
C SER A 28 12.19 -10.66 -1.64
N ILE A 29 12.25 -9.33 -1.70
CA ILE A 29 11.70 -8.52 -2.78
C ILE A 29 12.37 -8.82 -4.13
N ASP A 30 13.61 -9.33 -4.12
CA ASP A 30 14.34 -9.68 -5.33
C ASP A 30 13.89 -11.03 -5.92
N ASN A 31 13.17 -11.85 -5.14
CA ASN A 31 12.72 -13.18 -5.56
C ASN A 31 11.31 -13.14 -6.20
N TYR A 32 11.21 -12.45 -7.33
CA TYR A 32 9.95 -12.30 -8.09
C TYR A 32 9.31 -13.63 -8.49
N THR A 33 10.10 -14.69 -8.73
CA THR A 33 9.54 -16.01 -9.05
C THR A 33 8.75 -16.64 -7.91
N SER A 34 9.04 -16.25 -6.66
CA SER A 34 8.36 -16.76 -5.48
C SER A 34 7.05 -16.02 -5.24
N TYR A 35 7.09 -14.71 -5.03
CA TYR A 35 5.89 -13.97 -4.63
C TYR A 35 4.88 -13.75 -5.75
N LEU A 36 5.29 -13.71 -7.03
CA LEU A 36 4.34 -13.54 -8.14
C LEU A 36 3.49 -14.79 -8.39
N LYS A 37 3.89 -15.95 -7.87
CA LYS A 37 3.09 -17.19 -7.95
C LYS A 37 2.15 -17.35 -6.75
N ASP A 38 2.34 -16.54 -5.72
CA ASP A 38 1.59 -16.64 -4.47
C ASP A 38 0.29 -15.82 -4.56
N PRO A 39 -0.90 -16.46 -4.48
CA PRO A 39 -2.17 -15.74 -4.45
C PRO A 39 -2.28 -14.73 -3.29
N ILE A 40 -1.61 -15.00 -2.16
CA ILE A 40 -1.64 -14.14 -0.98
C ILE A 40 -0.98 -12.79 -1.28
N PHE A 41 0.04 -12.75 -2.14
CA PHE A 41 0.66 -11.51 -2.61
C PHE A 41 -0.37 -10.56 -3.22
N TYR A 42 -1.20 -11.08 -4.13
CA TYR A 42 -2.21 -10.29 -4.82
C TYR A 42 -3.34 -9.85 -3.90
N VAL A 43 -3.74 -10.70 -2.95
CA VAL A 43 -4.76 -10.35 -1.94
C VAL A 43 -4.23 -9.24 -1.05
N ALA A 44 -3.01 -9.37 -0.52
CA ALA A 44 -2.38 -8.35 0.31
C ALA A 44 -2.21 -7.03 -0.46
N LEU A 45 -1.78 -7.09 -1.72
CA LEU A 45 -1.64 -5.92 -2.58
C LEU A 45 -2.99 -5.23 -2.82
N ALA A 46 -4.03 -5.99 -3.14
CA ALA A 46 -5.37 -5.46 -3.35
C ALA A 46 -5.93 -4.76 -2.10
N ILE A 47 -5.76 -5.37 -0.92
CA ILE A 47 -6.14 -4.75 0.36
C ILE A 47 -5.37 -3.43 0.56
N SER A 48 -4.07 -3.43 0.32
CA SER A 48 -3.26 -2.22 0.46
C SER A 48 -3.69 -1.10 -0.49
N LEU A 49 -4.04 -1.41 -1.74
CA LEU A 49 -4.56 -0.43 -2.68
C LEU A 49 -5.94 0.12 -2.26
N ILE A 50 -6.82 -0.72 -1.73
CA ILE A 50 -8.13 -0.29 -1.20
C ILE A 50 -7.94 0.66 -0.01
N VAL A 51 -7.03 0.33 0.91
CA VAL A 51 -6.69 1.19 2.06
C VAL A 51 -6.11 2.51 1.58
N ASP A 52 -5.17 2.49 0.63
CA ASP A 52 -4.58 3.73 0.10
C ASP A 52 -5.64 4.64 -0.53
N PHE A 53 -6.51 4.07 -1.36
CA PHE A 53 -7.61 4.81 -1.97
C PHE A 53 -8.55 5.42 -0.92
N PHE A 54 -8.91 4.65 0.11
CA PHE A 54 -9.80 5.13 1.17
C PHE A 54 -9.18 6.28 1.98
N VAL A 55 -7.89 6.18 2.32
CA VAL A 55 -7.18 7.23 3.06
C VAL A 55 -7.03 8.48 2.20
N LEU A 56 -6.61 8.34 0.95
CA LEU A 56 -6.47 9.46 0.01
C LEU A 56 -7.81 10.16 -0.25
N TYR A 57 -8.89 9.40 -0.42
CA TYR A 57 -10.23 9.93 -0.58
C TYR A 57 -10.68 10.71 0.67
N SER A 58 -10.46 10.15 1.86
CA SER A 58 -10.79 10.81 3.13
C SER A 58 -10.05 12.13 3.29
N VAL A 59 -8.74 12.13 3.08
CA VAL A 59 -7.89 13.34 3.16
C VAL A 59 -8.30 14.39 2.12
N SER A 60 -8.73 13.95 0.95
CA SER A 60 -9.21 14.85 -0.11
C SER A 60 -10.54 15.49 0.23
N LYS A 61 -11.49 14.74 0.83
CA LYS A 61 -12.76 15.28 1.30
C LYS A 61 -12.60 16.26 2.46
N THR A 62 -11.73 15.97 3.43
CA THR A 62 -11.46 16.89 4.55
C THR A 62 -10.94 18.24 4.06
N LYS A 63 -10.23 18.29 2.92
CA LYS A 63 -9.75 19.54 2.33
C LYS A 63 -10.76 20.33 1.51
N ASN A 64 -11.87 19.72 1.08
CA ASN A 64 -12.93 20.39 0.29
C ASN A 64 -14.16 20.74 1.14
N GLY A 65 -14.16 20.40 2.43
CA GLY A 65 -15.25 20.65 3.38
C GLY A 65 -15.05 21.88 4.29
N ILE A 66 -14.18 22.81 3.91
CA ILE A 66 -13.97 24.13 4.55
C ILE A 66 -14.04 25.18 3.45
#